data_AF-A0A1F6A8U4-F1
#
_entry.id   AF-A0A1F6A8U4-F1
#
_cell.length_a   1.000
_cell.length_b   1.000
_cell.length_c   1.000
_cell.angle_alpha   90.00
_cell.angle_beta   90.00
_cell.angle_gamma   90.00
#
_symmetry.space_group_name_H-M   'P 1'
#
loop_
_entity.id
_entity.type
_entity.pdbx_description
1 polymer ?
#
loop_
_entity_poly.entity_id
_entity_poly.type
_entity_poly.pdbx_seq_one_letter_code
_entity_poly.pdbx_strand_id
1 'polypeptide(L)'
;MKKTIWFSAKVIPGKQLGRALGFPTINLDNPKVLGDNQEGVYACIAKVDNQLYKGLLYFGPRLILGEKENILEIYLFDFDKKIYGQIISFQLKDYIRPAKNFPNFDEFKKQLASDCRNASKILLK
;
A
#
# COMPACT_ATOMS: atom_id res chain seq x y z
N MET A 1 -12.60 -22.56 -1.82
CA MET A 1 -11.87 -21.69 -0.86
C MET A 1 -10.90 -20.82 -1.64
N LYS A 2 -10.98 -19.48 -1.59
CA LYS A 2 -9.96 -18.62 -2.22
C LYS A 2 -8.63 -18.86 -1.48
N LYS A 3 -7.60 -19.33 -2.19
CA LYS A 3 -6.27 -19.56 -1.61
C LYS A 3 -5.71 -18.21 -1.15
N THR A 4 -5.42 -18.09 0.14
CA THR A 4 -4.79 -16.90 0.71
C THR A 4 -3.30 -16.95 0.37
N ILE A 5 -2.85 -16.07 -0.53
CA ILE A 5 -1.45 -15.95 -0.94
C ILE A 5 -0.81 -14.85 -0.11
N TRP A 6 0.34 -15.17 0.49
CA TRP A 6 1.22 -14.21 1.15
C TRP A 6 2.40 -13.92 0.23
N PHE A 7 2.68 -12.64 0.05
CA PHE A 7 3.85 -12.12 -0.62
C PHE A 7 4.86 -11.66 0.42
N SER A 8 6.13 -11.53 0.04
CA SER A 8 7.17 -10.96 0.93
C SER A 8 8.09 -10.05 0.15
N ALA A 9 8.48 -8.93 0.76
CA ALA A 9 9.39 -7.96 0.17
C ALA A 9 10.15 -7.20 1.27
N LYS A 10 11.30 -6.62 0.91
CA LYS A 10 12.13 -5.86 1.85
C LYS A 10 11.66 -4.42 1.92
N VAL A 11 11.60 -3.89 3.13
CA VAL A 11 11.29 -2.48 3.38
C VAL A 11 12.48 -1.62 3.04
N ILE A 12 12.28 -0.64 2.16
CA ILE A 12 13.30 0.30 1.69
C ILE A 12 12.94 1.75 2.03
N PRO A 13 13.94 2.65 2.11
CA PRO A 13 13.69 4.08 2.17
C PRO A 13 12.91 4.56 0.94
N GLY A 14 11.78 5.22 1.17
CA GLY A 14 11.03 5.92 0.12
C GLY A 14 11.38 7.40 0.03
N LYS A 15 10.70 8.14 -0.85
CA LYS A 15 10.81 9.62 -0.94
C LYS A 15 10.15 10.33 0.25
N GLN A 16 9.54 9.59 1.19
CA GLN A 16 8.89 10.07 2.42
C GLN A 16 7.78 11.13 2.20
N LEU A 17 7.31 11.29 0.97
CA LEU A 17 6.29 12.29 0.61
C LEU A 17 5.00 12.08 1.40
N GLY A 18 4.53 10.83 1.53
CA GLY A 18 3.31 10.49 2.25
C GLY A 18 3.30 10.95 3.71
N ARG A 19 4.48 11.03 4.37
CA ARG A 19 4.58 11.47 5.76
C ARG A 19 4.17 12.94 5.95
N ALA A 20 4.54 13.82 5.00
CA ALA A 20 4.10 15.22 5.01
C ALA A 20 2.58 15.35 4.82
N LEU A 21 1.94 14.29 4.30
CA LEU A 21 0.51 14.27 4.00
C LEU A 21 -0.32 13.62 5.12
N GLY A 22 0.33 13.12 6.18
CA GLY A 22 -0.31 12.35 7.26
C GLY A 22 -0.48 10.87 6.94
N PHE A 23 0.17 10.35 5.89
CA PHE A 23 0.06 8.98 5.42
C PHE A 23 1.45 8.36 5.25
N PRO A 24 2.15 8.04 6.35
CA PRO A 24 3.46 7.39 6.28
C PRO A 24 3.35 6.02 5.59
N THR A 25 3.93 5.88 4.40
CA THR A 25 3.96 4.61 3.66
C THR A 25 5.27 3.85 3.86
N ILE A 26 5.15 2.54 4.02
CA ILE A 26 6.23 1.57 3.89
C ILE A 26 6.46 1.34 2.40
N ASN A 27 7.68 1.55 1.93
CA ASN A 27 8.05 1.29 0.54
C ASN A 27 8.71 -0.09 0.45
N LEU A 28 8.37 -0.88 -0.57
CA LEU A 28 8.87 -2.23 -0.77
C LEU A 28 9.72 -2.32 -2.04
N ASP A 29 10.80 -3.10 -1.99
CA ASP A 29 11.83 -3.17 -3.03
C ASP A 29 11.45 -3.95 -4.30
N ASN A 30 10.47 -4.85 -4.19
CA ASN A 30 10.13 -5.77 -5.26
C ASN A 30 8.65 -5.65 -5.68
N PRO A 31 8.29 -4.66 -6.52
CA PRO A 31 6.94 -4.54 -7.07
C PRO A 31 6.56 -5.74 -7.96
N LYS A 32 7.54 -6.41 -8.59
CA LYS A 32 7.31 -7.58 -9.45
C LYS A 32 6.80 -8.81 -8.69
N VAL A 33 6.90 -8.81 -7.36
CA VAL A 33 6.33 -9.87 -6.51
C VAL A 33 4.82 -10.06 -6.73
N LEU A 34 4.14 -9.01 -7.20
CA LEU A 34 2.71 -9.04 -7.49
C LEU A 34 2.37 -9.58 -8.88
N GLY A 35 3.36 -9.87 -9.74
CA GLY A 35 3.14 -10.48 -11.06
C GLY A 35 2.07 -9.75 -11.88
N ASP A 36 1.08 -10.50 -12.33
CA ASP A 36 -0.01 -10.00 -13.19
C ASP A 36 -1.21 -9.41 -12.41
N ASN A 37 -1.05 -9.12 -11.12
CA ASN A 37 -2.10 -8.41 -10.37
C ASN A 37 -2.37 -7.03 -10.99
N GLN A 38 -3.61 -6.58 -10.92
CA GLN A 38 -4.03 -5.30 -11.48
C GLN A 38 -3.38 -4.10 -10.77
N GLU A 39 -3.00 -3.07 -11.52
CA GLU A 39 -2.52 -1.84 -10.92
C GLU A 39 -3.65 -1.08 -10.18
N GLY A 40 -3.34 -0.61 -8.99
CA GLY A 40 -4.23 0.22 -8.19
C GLY A 40 -4.04 0.08 -6.68
N VAL A 41 -5.12 0.35 -5.97
CA VAL A 41 -5.19 0.31 -4.52
C VAL A 41 -5.96 -0.94 -4.08
N TYR A 42 -5.42 -1.62 -3.08
CA TYR A 42 -5.97 -2.81 -2.46
C TYR A 42 -6.16 -2.59 -0.96
N ALA A 43 -7.18 -3.21 -0.39
CA ALA A 43 -7.17 -3.53 1.04
C ALA A 43 -6.13 -4.63 1.27
N CYS A 44 -5.31 -4.50 2.31
CA CYS A 44 -4.26 -5.48 2.60
C CYS A 44 -4.16 -5.81 4.09
N ILE A 45 -3.49 -6.92 4.36
CA ILE A 45 -2.96 -7.25 5.69
C ILE A 45 -1.45 -7.43 5.56
N ALA A 46 -0.68 -6.82 6.45
CA ALA A 46 0.75 -7.06 6.56
C ALA A 46 1.09 -7.74 7.89
N LYS A 47 2.12 -8.56 7.88
CA LYS A 47 2.73 -9.16 9.06
C LYS A 47 4.08 -8.49 9.31
N VAL A 48 4.19 -7.80 10.45
CA VAL A 48 5.40 -7.10 10.91
C VAL A 48 5.67 -7.54 12.34
N ASP A 49 6.87 -8.00 12.66
CA ASP A 49 7.23 -8.50 14.01
C ASP A 49 6.20 -9.47 14.62
N ASN A 50 5.74 -10.44 13.81
CA ASN A 50 4.69 -11.39 14.17
C ASN A 50 3.29 -10.81 14.49
N GLN A 51 3.09 -9.51 14.32
CA GLN A 51 1.80 -8.85 14.48
C GLN A 51 1.16 -8.57 13.11
N LEU A 52 -0.17 -8.68 13.05
CA LEU A 52 -0.94 -8.40 11.85
C LEU A 52 -1.47 -6.97 11.89
N TYR A 53 -1.22 -6.24 10.81
CA TYR A 53 -1.68 -4.89 10.61
C TYR A 53 -2.57 -4.83 9.38
N LYS A 54 -3.66 -4.07 9.48
CA LYS A 54 -4.57 -3.77 8.37
C LYS A 54 -4.07 -2.52 7.65
N GLY A 55 -4.37 -2.41 6.36
CA GLY A 55 -3.94 -1.25 5.63
C GLY A 55 -4.42 -1.17 4.19
N LEU A 56 -3.80 -0.22 3.49
CA LEU A 56 -3.87 -0.05 2.05
C LEU A 56 -2.56 -0.47 1.42
N LEU A 57 -2.63 -1.14 0.27
CA LEU A 57 -1.49 -1.35 -0.59
C LEU A 57 -1.73 -0.64 -1.92
N TYR A 58 -0.74 0.13 -2.36
CA TYR A 58 -0.66 0.71 -3.69
C TYR A 58 0.34 -0.09 -4.53
N PHE A 59 -0.11 -0.58 -5.68
CA PHE A 59 0.73 -1.19 -6.70
C PHE A 59 0.47 -0.49 -8.03
N GLY A 60 1.48 0.14 -8.60
CA GLY A 60 1.31 0.83 -9.88
C GLY A 60 2.35 1.91 -10.10
N PRO A 61 2.29 2.60 -11.25
CA PRO A 61 3.31 3.55 -11.66
C PRO A 61 3.32 4.75 -10.72
N ARG A 62 4.48 5.37 -10.56
CA ARG A 62 4.57 6.64 -9.83
C ARG A 62 4.19 7.81 -10.75
N LEU A 63 2.88 7.92 -11.01
CA LEU A 63 2.32 8.83 -12.01
C LEU A 63 2.71 10.30 -11.79
N ILE A 64 2.86 10.74 -10.53
CA ILE A 64 3.22 12.12 -10.15
C ILE A 64 4.65 12.50 -10.61
N LEU A 65 5.51 11.52 -10.88
CA LEU A 65 6.91 11.74 -11.26
C LEU A 65 7.23 11.30 -12.69
N GLY A 66 6.23 10.89 -13.48
CA GLY A 66 6.44 10.39 -14.84
C GLY A 66 7.25 9.08 -14.91
N GLU A 67 7.45 8.41 -13.78
CA GLU A 67 8.16 7.14 -13.70
C GLU A 67 7.25 6.02 -14.23
N LYS A 68 7.75 5.22 -15.17
CA LYS A 68 7.02 4.07 -15.75
C LYS A 68 7.08 2.82 -14.87
N GLU A 69 8.00 2.79 -13.93
CA GLU A 69 8.17 1.63 -13.07
C GLU A 69 7.11 1.61 -11.97
N ASN A 70 6.52 0.43 -11.78
CA ASN A 70 5.58 0.22 -10.69
C ASN A 70 6.32 0.29 -9.36
N ILE A 71 5.71 0.97 -8.40
CA ILE A 71 6.14 0.97 -7.02
C ILE A 71 5.17 0.14 -6.19
N LEU A 72 5.65 -0.27 -5.01
CA LEU A 72 4.86 -1.00 -4.04
C LEU A 72 4.92 -0.26 -2.70
N GLU A 73 3.82 0.36 -2.31
CA GLU A 73 3.71 1.13 -1.07
C GLU A 73 2.57 0.59 -0.20
N ILE A 74 2.82 0.42 1.10
CA ILE A 74 1.82 -0.01 2.08
C ILE A 74 1.62 1.10 3.10
N TYR A 75 0.37 1.53 3.28
CA TYR A 75 -0.05 2.35 4.40
C TYR A 75 -0.74 1.45 5.43
N LEU A 76 -0.11 1.25 6.58
CA LEU A 76 -0.68 0.47 7.69
C LEU A 76 -1.44 1.38 8.64
N PHE A 77 -2.61 0.94 9.06
CA PHE A 77 -3.41 1.62 10.07
C PHE A 77 -2.74 1.46 11.44
N ASP A 78 -2.76 2.54 12.23
CA ASP A 78 -2.22 2.58 13.59
C ASP A 78 -0.76 2.07 13.70
N PHE A 79 0.06 2.38 12.68
CA PHE A 79 1.46 1.97 12.60
C PHE A 79 2.41 3.17 12.53
N ASP A 80 3.35 3.24 13.46
CA ASP A 80 4.26 4.38 13.66
C ASP A 80 5.75 3.99 13.72
N LYS A 81 6.08 2.72 13.43
CA LYS A 81 7.44 2.19 13.55
C LYS A 81 8.27 2.40 12.29
N LYS A 82 9.58 2.57 12.45
CA LYS A 82 10.56 2.51 11.34
C LYS A 82 11.13 1.11 11.26
N ILE A 83 10.92 0.44 10.13
CA ILE A 83 11.29 -0.97 9.91
C ILE A 83 12.17 -1.17 8.67
N TYR A 84 12.97 -0.17 8.31
CA TYR A 84 13.87 -0.25 7.15
C TYR A 84 14.80 -1.45 7.22
N GLY A 85 15.00 -2.11 6.09
CA GLY A 85 15.84 -3.30 5.97
C GLY A 85 15.16 -4.61 6.35
N GLN A 86 14.01 -4.56 7.03
CA GLN A 86 13.26 -5.77 7.39
C GLN A 86 12.52 -6.35 6.18
N ILE A 87 12.37 -7.67 6.15
CA ILE A 87 11.46 -8.35 5.22
C ILE A 87 10.12 -8.49 5.92
N ILE A 88 9.06 -7.99 5.28
CA ILE A 88 7.69 -8.16 5.77
C ILE A 88 6.92 -9.05 4.80
N SER A 89 5.92 -9.75 5.33
CA SER A 89 4.95 -10.48 4.51
C SER A 89 3.63 -9.72 4.45
N PHE A 90 2.92 -9.81 3.33
CA PHE A 90 1.63 -9.15 3.18
C PHE A 90 0.70 -9.95 2.27
N GLN A 91 -0.59 -9.66 2.37
CA GLN A 91 -1.65 -10.28 1.59
C GLN A 91 -2.54 -9.20 0.99
N LEU A 92 -2.88 -9.36 -0.30
CA LEU A 92 -3.96 -8.62 -0.93
C LEU A 92 -5.31 -9.22 -0.53
N LYS A 93 -6.24 -8.39 -0.07
CA LYS A 93 -7.60 -8.80 0.28
C LYS A 93 -8.55 -8.56 -0.88
N ASP A 94 -8.97 -7.31 -1.08
CA ASP A 94 -9.80 -6.92 -2.22
C ASP A 94 -9.22 -5.68 -2.90
N TYR A 95 -9.44 -5.62 -4.22
CA TYR A 95 -9.16 -4.44 -5.03
C TYR A 95 -10.17 -3.33 -4.72
N ILE A 96 -9.68 -2.10 -4.54
CA ILE A 96 -10.49 -0.93 -4.21
C ILE A 96 -10.71 -0.07 -5.43
N ARG A 97 -9.65 0.27 -6.17
CA ARG A 97 -9.72 1.16 -7.35
C ARG A 97 -8.43 1.16 -8.18
N PRO A 98 -8.46 1.61 -9.44
CA PRO A 98 -7.25 1.81 -10.25
C PRO A 98 -6.36 2.93 -9.74
N ALA A 99 -5.11 2.92 -10.23
CA ALA A 99 -4.19 4.05 -10.10
C ALA A 99 -4.84 5.30 -10.73
N LYS A 100 -4.68 6.44 -10.07
CA LYS A 100 -5.37 7.68 -10.44
C LYS A 100 -4.44 8.87 -10.18
N ASN A 101 -4.43 9.81 -11.12
CA ASN A 101 -3.83 11.12 -10.94
C ASN A 101 -4.81 12.07 -10.25
N PHE A 102 -4.27 12.97 -9.43
CA PHE A 102 -5.07 13.97 -8.72
C PHE A 102 -4.66 15.36 -9.18
N PRO A 103 -5.63 16.25 -9.44
CA PRO A 103 -5.35 17.60 -9.92
C PRO A 103 -4.68 18.48 -8.85
N ASN A 104 -4.88 18.15 -7.57
CA ASN A 104 -4.30 18.85 -6.44
C ASN A 104 -4.23 17.93 -5.22
N PHE A 105 -3.63 18.45 -4.17
CA PHE A 105 -3.37 17.71 -2.94
C PHE A 105 -4.64 17.44 -2.12
N ASP A 106 -5.62 18.34 -2.13
CA ASP A 106 -6.87 18.15 -1.38
C ASP A 106 -7.71 17.01 -1.95
N GLU A 107 -7.80 16.90 -3.28
CA GLU A 107 -8.47 15.78 -3.94
C GLU A 107 -7.78 14.44 -3.67
N PHE A 108 -6.44 14.43 -3.59
CA PHE A 108 -5.69 13.25 -3.17
C PHE A 108 -6.05 12.83 -1.73
N LYS A 109 -6.07 13.77 -0.78
CA LYS A 109 -6.45 13.48 0.62
C LYS A 109 -7.87 12.94 0.73
N LYS A 110 -8.83 13.56 0.04
CA LYS A 110 -10.24 13.11 0.04
C LYS A 110 -10.36 11.68 -0.47
N GLN A 111 -9.67 11.35 -1.56
CA GLN A 111 -9.66 10.00 -2.10
C GLN A 111 -9.04 9.01 -1.13
N LEU A 112 -7.87 9.35 -0.55
CA LEU A 112 -7.18 8.47 0.37
C LEU A 112 -7.99 8.18 1.64
N ALA A 113 -8.69 9.19 2.17
CA ALA A 113 -9.65 8.99 3.27
C ALA A 113 -10.80 8.05 2.87
N SER A 114 -11.28 8.13 1.63
CA SER A 114 -12.28 7.20 1.09
C SER A 114 -11.74 5.78 0.95
N ASP A 115 -10.50 5.64 0.49
CA ASP A 115 -9.82 4.35 0.33
C ASP A 115 -9.66 3.68 1.71
N CYS A 116 -9.23 4.41 2.75
CA CYS A 116 -9.13 3.91 4.12
C CYS A 116 -10.47 3.43 4.68
N ARG A 117 -11.56 4.18 4.43
CA ARG A 117 -12.92 3.76 4.83
C ARG A 117 -13.35 2.49 4.12
N ASN A 118 -13.08 2.37 2.82
CA ASN A 118 -13.41 1.19 2.03
C ASN A 118 -12.63 -0.04 2.51
N ALA A 119 -11.32 0.10 2.71
CA ALA A 119 -10.47 -0.96 3.25
C ALA A 119 -10.93 -1.40 4.64
N SER A 120 -11.28 -0.47 5.51
CA SER A 120 -11.80 -0.80 6.85
C SER A 120 -13.06 -1.66 6.76
N LYS A 121 -14.01 -1.34 5.87
CA LYS A 121 -15.22 -2.15 5.63
C LYS A 121 -14.90 -3.53 5.07
N ILE A 122 -13.92 -3.63 4.17
CA ILE A 122 -13.48 -4.91 3.58
C ILE A 122 -12.84 -5.80 4.67
N LEU A 123 -12.00 -5.22 5.52
CA LEU A 123 -11.17 -5.93 6.50
C LEU A 123 -11.89 -6.21 7.83
N LEU A 124 -13.15 -5.80 7.97
CA LEU A 124 -14.03 -6.15 9.09
C LEU A 124 -14.86 -7.43 8.82
N LYS A 125 -14.89 -7.88 7.56
CA LYS A 125 -15.51 -9.14 7.15
C LYS A 125 -14.56 -10.32 7.37
#